data_AF-A0A1E3H1I2-F1
#
_entry.id   AF-A0A1E3H1I2-F1
#
_cell.length_a   1.000
_cell.length_b   1.000
_cell.length_c   1.000
_cell.angle_alpha   90.00
_cell.angle_beta   90.00
_cell.angle_gamma   90.00
#
_symmetry.space_group_name_H-M   'P 1'
#
loop_
_entity.id
_entity.type
_entity.pdbx_description
1 polymer ?
#
loop_
_entity_poly.entity_id
_entity_poly.type
_entity_poly.pdbx_seq_one_letter_code
_entity_poly.pdbx_strand_id
1 'polypeptide(L)'
;MLVRDPERSPNPELRLVSSLTGLPARFRRYLGAVGLFGLGDFSHSLLVLAATTLLTSRMGVVQAAQIAGLLYVLRNVVQLAASYPIGALADRIGAGRVLVAGYALGALTAVLVATAFAAGADTLWLLAPIFGIAGLYVAVQEALEATVTAGLVSEDTLATSYGALGMVNGTAKLFSSSAVGLIWTLASPVLAFAVAGGLMAAGTLAMIRFRATTAT
;
A
#
# COMPACT_ATOMS: atom_id res chain seq x y z
N MET A 1 -15.62 -14.77 36.82
CA MET A 1 -14.26 -14.23 37.05
C MET A 1 -14.15 -12.95 36.26
N LEU A 2 -14.21 -11.80 36.93
CA LEU A 2 -14.07 -10.49 36.32
C LEU A 2 -12.57 -10.17 36.30
N VAL A 3 -11.94 -10.30 35.12
CA VAL A 3 -10.54 -9.89 34.92
C VAL A 3 -10.52 -8.38 35.09
N ARG A 4 -9.90 -7.90 36.17
CA ARG A 4 -9.62 -6.48 36.36
C ARG A 4 -8.49 -6.13 35.40
N ASP A 5 -8.84 -5.58 34.24
CA ASP A 5 -7.86 -4.90 33.40
C ASP A 5 -7.19 -3.80 34.24
N PRO A 6 -5.85 -3.69 34.25
CA PRO A 6 -5.18 -2.59 34.92
C PRO A 6 -5.63 -1.29 34.24
N GLU A 7 -6.27 -0.41 35.03
CA GLU A 7 -6.70 0.91 34.60
C GLU A 7 -5.49 1.69 34.05
N ARG A 8 -5.36 1.77 32.72
CA ARG A 8 -4.44 2.71 32.08
C ARG A 8 -4.98 4.10 32.36
N SER A 9 -4.31 4.79 33.29
CA SER A 9 -4.56 6.20 33.58
C SER A 9 -4.52 7.01 32.27
N PRO A 10 -5.55 7.82 31.97
CA PRO A 10 -5.59 8.62 30.75
C PRO A 10 -4.53 9.71 30.88
N ASN A 11 -3.37 9.53 30.22
CA ASN A 11 -2.32 10.53 30.22
C ASN A 11 -2.77 11.70 29.32
N PRO A 12 -3.08 12.90 29.87
CA PRO A 12 -3.69 14.00 29.11
C PRO A 12 -2.69 14.71 28.19
N GLU A 13 -1.41 14.40 28.31
CA GLU A 13 -0.34 14.90 27.44
C GLU A 13 0.06 13.84 26.41
N LEU A 14 -0.85 13.52 25.48
CA LEU A 14 -0.47 12.84 24.24
C LEU A 14 0.40 13.79 23.39
N ARG A 15 1.67 13.91 23.76
CA ARG A 15 2.71 14.44 22.88
C ARG A 15 3.05 13.39 21.83
N LEU A 16 2.07 12.97 21.04
CA LEU A 16 2.21 12.04 19.90
C LEU A 16 3.42 12.45 19.04
N VAL A 17 3.57 13.75 18.78
CA VAL A 17 4.67 14.33 18.02
C VAL A 17 6.03 14.26 18.75
N SER A 18 6.08 14.42 20.07
CA SER A 18 7.34 14.34 20.83
C SER A 18 7.79 12.89 21.07
N SER A 19 6.83 11.98 21.24
CA SER A 19 7.08 10.54 21.32
C SER A 19 7.57 9.99 19.98
N LEU A 20 7.10 10.52 18.84
CA LEU A 20 7.61 10.20 17.50
C LEU A 20 9.09 10.59 17.31
N THR A 21 9.54 11.70 17.90
CA THR A 21 10.97 12.09 17.89
C THR A 21 11.85 11.23 18.79
N GLY A 22 11.29 10.61 19.84
CA GLY A 22 11.97 9.64 20.70
C GLY A 22 12.07 8.22 20.11
N LEU A 23 11.45 7.97 18.95
CA LEU A 23 11.48 6.65 18.34
C LEU A 23 12.86 6.30 17.77
N PRO A 24 13.22 5.00 17.78
CA PRO A 24 14.49 4.53 17.25
C PRO A 24 14.74 5.05 15.83
N ALA A 25 15.97 5.51 15.54
CA ALA A 25 16.34 6.01 14.20
C ALA A 25 16.04 5.00 13.08
N ARG A 26 16.09 3.70 13.40
CA ARG A 26 15.66 2.60 12.52
C ARG A 26 14.19 2.67 12.12
N PHE A 27 13.29 2.94 13.06
CA PHE A 27 11.85 3.03 12.81
C PHE A 27 11.52 4.28 11.98
N ARG A 28 12.18 5.41 12.26
CA ARG A 28 12.02 6.63 11.46
C ARG A 28 12.45 6.46 10.00
N ARG A 29 13.54 5.74 9.74
CA ARG A 29 13.99 5.42 8.37
C ARG A 29 13.01 4.50 7.65
N TYR A 30 12.52 3.47 8.36
CA TYR A 30 11.46 2.59 7.85
C TYR A 30 10.20 3.39 7.48
N LEU A 31 9.74 4.24 8.39
CA LEU A 31 8.56 5.09 8.19
C LEU A 31 8.73 6.05 7.00
N GLY A 32 9.95 6.56 6.77
CA GLY A 32 10.28 7.35 5.58
C GLY A 32 10.20 6.55 4.28
N ALA A 33 10.65 5.28 4.27
CA ALA A 33 10.54 4.41 3.10
C ALA A 33 9.09 4.01 2.80
N VAL A 34 8.32 3.67 3.85
CA VAL A 34 6.87 3.40 3.76
C VAL A 34 6.12 4.64 3.28
N GLY A 35 6.44 5.82 3.80
CA GLY A 35 5.83 7.08 3.37
C GLY A 35 6.13 7.40 1.91
N LEU A 36 7.39 7.22 1.47
CA LEU A 36 7.77 7.44 0.07
C LEU A 36 7.05 6.46 -0.87
N PHE A 37 6.93 5.19 -0.46
CA PHE A 37 6.13 4.21 -1.19
C PHE A 37 4.65 4.61 -1.21
N GLY A 38 4.11 5.00 -0.06
CA GLY A 38 2.73 5.43 0.12
C GLY A 38 2.34 6.64 -0.73
N LEU A 39 3.30 7.52 -1.06
CA LEU A 39 3.08 8.63 -1.98
C LEU A 39 2.80 8.17 -3.42
N GLY A 40 3.18 6.94 -3.77
CA GLY A 40 2.78 6.28 -5.00
C GLY A 40 1.65 5.27 -4.84
N ASP A 41 1.39 4.76 -3.64
CA ASP A 41 0.25 3.88 -3.32
C ASP A 41 -1.06 4.68 -3.34
N PHE A 42 -1.63 4.82 -4.53
CA PHE A 42 -2.87 5.54 -4.77
C PHE A 42 -4.09 4.72 -4.33
N SER A 43 -5.21 5.40 -4.08
CA SER A 43 -6.45 4.74 -3.66
C SER A 43 -6.90 3.68 -4.66
N HIS A 44 -7.35 2.53 -4.14
CA HIS A 44 -7.94 1.44 -4.93
C HIS A 44 -9.10 1.91 -5.82
N SER A 45 -9.80 2.98 -5.44
CA SER A 45 -10.85 3.59 -6.24
C SER A 45 -10.35 4.11 -7.59
N LEU A 46 -9.10 4.57 -7.69
CA LEU A 46 -8.49 5.00 -8.96
C LEU A 46 -8.21 3.83 -9.90
N LEU A 47 -7.89 2.66 -9.35
CA LEU A 47 -7.78 1.41 -10.11
C LEU A 47 -9.13 0.99 -10.70
N VAL A 48 -10.21 1.11 -9.92
CA VAL A 48 -11.59 0.85 -10.40
C VAL A 48 -12.01 1.87 -11.46
N LEU A 49 -11.68 3.15 -11.25
CA LEU A 49 -11.87 4.19 -12.25
C LEU A 49 -11.09 3.88 -13.54
N ALA A 50 -9.87 3.32 -13.41
CA ALA A 50 -9.04 2.95 -14.56
C ALA A 50 -9.65 1.83 -15.38
N ALA A 51 -10.12 0.78 -14.71
CA ALA A 51 -10.87 -0.27 -15.38
C ALA A 51 -12.13 0.27 -16.04
N THR A 52 -12.92 1.09 -15.33
CA THR A 52 -14.16 1.65 -15.87
C THR A 52 -13.90 2.49 -17.11
N THR A 53 -12.89 3.37 -17.08
CA THR A 53 -12.56 4.26 -18.20
C THR A 53 -12.05 3.48 -19.41
N LEU A 54 -11.18 2.48 -19.23
CA LEU A 54 -10.72 1.62 -20.31
C LEU A 54 -11.85 0.78 -20.93
N LEU A 55 -12.75 0.23 -20.12
CA LEU A 55 -13.86 -0.60 -20.61
C LEU A 55 -14.97 0.22 -21.26
N THR A 56 -15.16 1.47 -20.83
CA THR A 56 -16.25 2.32 -21.34
C THR A 56 -16.14 2.50 -22.86
N SER A 57 -14.93 2.60 -23.40
CA SER A 57 -14.68 2.72 -24.84
C SER A 57 -15.23 1.55 -25.67
N ARG A 58 -15.39 0.37 -25.07
CA ARG A 58 -15.81 -0.86 -25.78
C ARG A 58 -17.26 -1.25 -25.53
N MET A 59 -17.74 -1.09 -24.30
CA MET A 59 -18.98 -1.72 -23.81
C MET A 59 -19.93 -0.75 -23.11
N GLY A 60 -19.60 0.55 -23.12
CA GLY A 60 -20.41 1.60 -22.52
C GLY A 60 -20.30 1.66 -20.99
N VAL A 61 -20.74 2.79 -20.43
CA VAL A 61 -20.48 3.16 -19.02
C VAL A 61 -21.09 2.16 -18.03
N VAL A 62 -22.31 1.67 -18.30
CA VAL A 62 -23.04 0.79 -17.36
C VAL A 62 -22.35 -0.57 -17.23
N GLN A 63 -22.02 -1.22 -18.35
CA GLN A 63 -21.38 -2.53 -18.33
C GLN A 63 -19.93 -2.43 -17.84
N ALA A 64 -19.22 -1.36 -18.20
CA ALA A 64 -17.88 -1.09 -17.68
C ALA A 64 -17.85 -0.96 -16.16
N ALA A 65 -18.81 -0.23 -15.57
CA ALA A 65 -18.91 -0.06 -14.12
C ALA A 65 -19.22 -1.39 -13.41
N GLN A 66 -20.09 -2.24 -13.97
CA GLN A 66 -20.38 -3.57 -13.42
C GLN A 66 -19.13 -4.45 -13.39
N ILE A 67 -18.39 -4.50 -14.49
CA ILE A 67 -17.17 -5.31 -14.58
C ILE A 67 -16.07 -4.75 -13.68
N ALA A 68 -15.89 -3.43 -13.62
CA ALA A 68 -14.95 -2.80 -12.70
C ALA A 68 -15.31 -3.10 -11.23
N GLY A 69 -16.60 -3.14 -10.89
CA GLY A 69 -17.08 -3.62 -9.60
C GLY A 69 -16.71 -5.07 -9.31
N LEU A 70 -16.87 -5.97 -10.29
CA LEU A 70 -16.45 -7.38 -10.16
C LEU A 70 -14.94 -7.52 -10.00
N LEU A 71 -14.14 -6.73 -10.74
CA LEU A 71 -12.69 -6.68 -10.59
C LEU A 71 -12.28 -6.19 -9.19
N TYR A 72 -12.99 -5.21 -8.65
CA TYR A 72 -12.80 -4.78 -7.26
C TYR A 72 -13.12 -5.90 -6.27
N VAL A 73 -14.20 -6.65 -6.47
CA VAL A 73 -14.51 -7.83 -5.64
C VAL A 73 -13.40 -8.86 -5.75
N LEU A 74 -12.94 -9.19 -6.96
CA LEU A 74 -11.82 -10.11 -7.19
C LEU A 74 -10.58 -9.68 -6.41
N ARG A 75 -10.19 -8.40 -6.49
CA ARG A 75 -9.07 -7.84 -5.73
C ARG A 75 -9.23 -8.10 -4.23
N ASN A 76 -10.40 -7.83 -3.66
CA ASN A 76 -10.65 -8.04 -2.23
C ASN A 76 -10.66 -9.53 -1.85
N VAL A 77 -11.17 -10.41 -2.72
CA VAL A 77 -11.11 -11.87 -2.50
C VAL A 77 -9.67 -12.35 -2.50
N VAL A 78 -8.85 -11.91 -3.46
CA VAL A 78 -7.41 -12.23 -3.51
C VAL A 78 -6.70 -11.69 -2.27
N GLN A 79 -7.00 -10.45 -1.88
CA GLN A 79 -6.45 -9.86 -0.66
C GLN A 79 -6.75 -10.72 0.56
N LEU A 80 -8.03 -11.06 0.78
CA LEU A 80 -8.46 -11.87 1.91
C LEU A 80 -7.83 -13.28 1.90
N ALA A 81 -7.84 -13.94 0.74
CA ALA A 81 -7.28 -15.27 0.59
C ALA A 81 -5.75 -15.29 0.76
N ALA A 82 -5.07 -14.22 0.36
CA ALA A 82 -3.62 -14.12 0.42
C ALA A 82 -3.08 -13.62 1.78
N SER A 83 -3.87 -12.90 2.58
CA SER A 83 -3.42 -12.36 3.88
C SER A 83 -2.85 -13.42 4.81
N TYR A 84 -3.52 -14.57 4.94
CA TYR A 84 -3.03 -15.67 5.79
C TYR A 84 -1.73 -16.32 5.27
N PRO A 85 -1.66 -16.80 4.00
CA PRO A 85 -0.45 -17.43 3.50
C PRO A 85 0.74 -16.47 3.42
N ILE A 86 0.51 -15.17 3.17
CA ILE A 86 1.57 -14.16 3.19
C ILE A 86 2.14 -13.99 4.59
N GLY A 87 1.28 -13.93 5.62
CA GLY A 87 1.73 -13.89 7.01
C GLY A 87 2.58 -15.12 7.36
N ALA A 88 2.07 -16.31 7.05
CA ALA A 88 2.80 -17.56 7.29
C ALA A 88 4.12 -17.64 6.49
N LEU A 89 4.16 -17.11 5.26
CA LEU A 89 5.39 -17.05 4.47
C LEU A 89 6.40 -16.08 5.11
N ALA A 90 5.94 -14.93 5.57
CA ALA A 90 6.76 -13.94 6.25
C ALA A 90 7.39 -14.47 7.55
N ASP A 91 6.68 -15.32 8.29
CA ASP A 91 7.22 -15.97 9.49
C ASP A 91 8.37 -16.92 9.15
N ARG A 92 8.36 -17.54 7.95
CA ARG A 92 9.41 -18.49 7.53
C ARG A 92 10.63 -17.83 6.89
N ILE A 93 10.44 -16.83 6.04
CA ILE A 93 11.55 -16.21 5.26
C ILE A 93 11.92 -14.79 5.71
N GLY A 94 11.12 -14.22 6.61
CA GLY A 94 11.29 -12.89 7.21
C GLY A 94 10.35 -11.84 6.63
N ALA A 95 9.56 -11.19 7.48
CA ALA A 95 8.55 -10.18 7.11
C ALA A 95 9.12 -9.05 6.24
N GLY A 96 10.33 -8.57 6.53
CA GLY A 96 10.95 -7.52 5.72
C GLY A 96 11.27 -7.96 4.27
N ARG A 97 11.55 -9.24 4.01
CA ARG A 97 11.84 -9.74 2.64
C ARG A 97 10.57 -9.80 1.82
N VAL A 98 9.52 -10.32 2.43
CA VAL A 98 8.21 -10.43 1.79
C VAL A 98 7.60 -9.04 1.57
N LEU A 99 7.78 -8.10 2.51
CA LEU A 99 7.31 -6.72 2.36
C LEU A 99 7.95 -6.02 1.15
N VAL A 100 9.26 -6.17 0.94
CA VAL A 100 9.94 -5.63 -0.25
C VAL A 100 9.39 -6.25 -1.54
N ALA A 101 9.11 -7.56 -1.54
CA ALA A 101 8.50 -8.22 -2.70
C ALA A 101 7.08 -7.68 -2.97
N GLY A 102 6.28 -7.42 -1.92
CA GLY A 102 4.98 -6.78 -2.05
C GLY A 102 5.07 -5.36 -2.62
N TYR A 103 6.03 -4.57 -2.16
CA TYR A 103 6.25 -3.22 -2.69
C TYR A 103 6.65 -3.26 -4.18
N ALA A 104 7.49 -4.21 -4.57
CA ALA A 104 7.81 -4.43 -5.99
C ALA A 104 6.57 -4.83 -6.81
N LEU A 105 5.68 -5.65 -6.26
CA LEU A 105 4.40 -5.99 -6.89
C LEU A 105 3.50 -4.75 -7.05
N GLY A 106 3.44 -3.86 -6.06
CA GLY A 106 2.68 -2.62 -6.16
C GLY A 106 3.22 -1.69 -7.27
N ALA A 107 4.54 -1.52 -7.33
CA ALA A 107 5.17 -0.75 -8.41
C ALA A 107 4.89 -1.39 -9.79
N LEU A 108 4.93 -2.73 -9.87
CA LEU A 108 4.56 -3.46 -11.08
C LEU A 108 3.09 -3.22 -11.45
N THR A 109 2.15 -3.24 -10.50
CA THR A 109 0.73 -2.92 -10.75
C THR A 109 0.59 -1.53 -11.37
N ALA A 110 1.25 -0.51 -10.83
CA ALA A 110 1.19 0.84 -11.37
C ALA A 110 1.73 0.93 -12.81
N VAL A 111 2.86 0.27 -13.09
CA VAL A 111 3.42 0.18 -14.44
C VAL A 111 2.48 -0.56 -15.39
N LEU A 112 1.92 -1.69 -14.96
CA LEU A 112 0.98 -2.46 -15.79
C LEU A 112 -0.26 -1.64 -16.15
N VAL A 113 -0.82 -0.88 -15.19
CA VAL A 113 -1.94 0.02 -15.47
C VAL A 113 -1.53 1.13 -16.45
N ALA A 114 -0.38 1.76 -16.25
CA ALA A 114 0.13 2.78 -17.18
C ALA A 114 0.30 2.21 -18.60
N THR A 115 0.85 0.99 -18.72
CA THR A 115 1.00 0.31 -20.03
C THR A 115 -0.34 -0.09 -20.63
N ALA A 116 -1.33 -0.49 -19.83
CA ALA A 116 -2.67 -0.80 -20.31
C ALA A 116 -3.33 0.42 -20.95
N PHE A 117 -3.19 1.60 -20.32
CA PHE A 117 -3.63 2.86 -20.91
C PHE A 117 -2.85 3.24 -22.16
N ALA A 118 -1.53 3.10 -22.15
CA ALA A 118 -0.70 3.43 -23.30
C ALA A 118 -1.01 2.55 -24.53
N ALA A 119 -1.33 1.27 -24.30
CA ALA A 119 -1.70 0.32 -25.35
C ALA A 119 -3.18 0.42 -25.76
N GLY A 120 -4.00 1.21 -25.06
CA GLY A 120 -5.45 1.22 -25.25
C GLY A 120 -6.11 -0.15 -24.98
N ALA A 121 -5.50 -0.96 -24.10
CA ALA A 121 -5.93 -2.33 -23.86
C ALA A 121 -7.24 -2.34 -23.05
N ASP A 122 -8.36 -2.56 -23.74
CA ASP A 122 -9.72 -2.62 -23.20
C ASP A 122 -10.15 -4.05 -22.80
N THR A 123 -9.20 -4.96 -22.67
CA THR A 123 -9.47 -6.40 -22.57
C THR A 123 -9.42 -6.88 -21.13
N LEU A 124 -10.48 -7.56 -20.71
CA LEU A 124 -10.64 -8.11 -19.36
C LEU A 124 -9.50 -9.06 -18.95
N TRP A 125 -8.96 -9.82 -19.91
CA TRP A 125 -7.81 -10.71 -19.70
C TRP A 125 -6.55 -10.00 -19.19
N LEU A 126 -6.40 -8.70 -19.48
CA LEU A 126 -5.28 -7.90 -19.02
C LEU A 126 -5.58 -7.24 -17.67
N LEU A 127 -6.83 -6.83 -17.44
CA LEU A 127 -7.23 -6.16 -16.20
C LEU A 127 -7.43 -7.12 -15.02
N ALA A 128 -7.95 -8.32 -15.24
CA ALA A 128 -8.12 -9.32 -14.18
C ALA A 128 -6.81 -9.65 -13.43
N PRO A 129 -5.68 -9.97 -14.10
CA PRO A 129 -4.41 -10.21 -13.41
C PRO A 129 -3.86 -8.96 -12.73
N ILE A 130 -4.06 -7.76 -13.31
CA ILE A 130 -3.65 -6.49 -12.66
C ILE A 130 -4.36 -6.33 -11.31
N PHE A 131 -5.67 -6.56 -11.25
CA PHE A 131 -6.44 -6.49 -10.01
C PHE A 131 -6.10 -7.63 -9.04
N GLY A 132 -5.74 -8.81 -9.55
CA GLY A 132 -5.23 -9.91 -8.72
C GLY A 132 -3.90 -9.54 -8.05
N ILE A 133 -2.93 -9.03 -8.82
CA ILE A 133 -1.66 -8.52 -8.28
C ILE A 133 -1.91 -7.36 -7.33
N ALA A 134 -2.89 -6.50 -7.65
CA ALA A 134 -3.32 -5.43 -6.77
C ALA A 134 -3.78 -5.94 -5.39
N GLY A 135 -4.59 -7.00 -5.37
CA GLY A 135 -5.04 -7.63 -4.13
C GLY A 135 -3.88 -8.26 -3.36
N LEU A 136 -2.95 -8.89 -4.08
CA LEU A 136 -1.79 -9.54 -3.50
C LEU A 136 -0.86 -8.54 -2.81
N TYR A 137 -0.51 -7.42 -3.45
CA TYR A 137 0.37 -6.43 -2.82
C TYR A 137 -0.29 -5.82 -1.58
N VAL A 138 -1.59 -5.57 -1.60
CA VAL A 138 -2.31 -4.98 -0.46
C VAL A 138 -2.31 -5.94 0.71
N ALA A 139 -2.54 -7.24 0.47
CA ALA A 139 -2.43 -8.26 1.50
C ALA A 139 -1.03 -8.28 2.13
N VAL A 140 0.03 -8.10 1.31
CA VAL A 140 1.40 -7.98 1.83
C VAL A 140 1.57 -6.75 2.70
N GLN A 141 1.10 -5.58 2.27
CA GLN A 141 1.24 -4.35 3.05
C GLN A 141 0.53 -4.43 4.38
N GLU A 142 -0.76 -4.79 4.36
CA GLU A 142 -1.59 -4.83 5.57
C GLU A 142 -1.08 -5.88 6.56
N ALA A 143 -0.66 -7.06 6.08
CA ALA A 143 -0.16 -8.12 6.95
C ALA A 143 1.24 -7.82 7.50
N LEU A 144 2.14 -7.22 6.70
CA LEU A 144 3.55 -7.18 7.04
C LEU A 144 4.06 -5.83 7.51
N GLU A 145 3.43 -4.72 7.16
CA GLU A 145 3.88 -3.41 7.67
C GLU A 145 3.71 -3.32 9.19
N ALA A 146 2.63 -3.91 9.72
CA ALA A 146 2.42 -4.03 11.16
C ALA A 146 3.45 -4.97 11.81
N THR A 147 3.69 -6.14 11.22
CA THR A 147 4.66 -7.13 11.73
C THR A 147 6.08 -6.58 11.75
N VAL A 148 6.51 -5.87 10.70
CA VAL A 148 7.83 -5.21 10.64
C VAL A 148 7.89 -4.08 11.67
N THR A 149 6.81 -3.32 11.85
CA THR A 149 6.74 -2.27 12.88
C THR A 149 6.92 -2.85 14.28
N ALA A 150 6.20 -3.92 14.61
CA ALA A 150 6.30 -4.62 15.89
C ALA A 150 7.73 -5.11 16.18
N GLY A 151 8.43 -5.62 15.17
CA GLY A 151 9.82 -6.07 15.32
C GLY A 151 10.85 -4.93 15.50
N LEU A 152 10.49 -3.67 15.23
CA LEU A 152 11.41 -2.53 15.29
C LEU A 152 11.26 -1.67 16.57
N VAL A 153 10.20 -1.87 17.35
CA VAL A 153 9.84 -1.00 18.48
C VAL A 153 9.66 -1.81 19.77
N SER A 154 9.70 -1.15 20.92
CA SER A 154 9.43 -1.80 22.22
C SER A 154 7.93 -1.89 22.49
N GLU A 155 7.50 -2.80 23.37
CA GLU A 155 6.09 -2.95 23.76
C GLU A 155 5.49 -1.63 24.26
N ASP A 156 6.27 -0.83 25.01
CA ASP A 156 5.85 0.47 25.54
C ASP A 156 5.52 1.51 24.44
N THR A 157 6.17 1.41 23.28
CA THR A 157 6.02 2.34 22.15
C THR A 157 5.23 1.75 20.99
N LEU A 158 4.75 0.52 21.12
CA LEU A 158 4.10 -0.24 20.05
C LEU A 158 2.82 0.44 19.56
N ALA A 159 1.94 0.84 20.49
CA ALA A 159 0.68 1.51 20.15
C ALA A 159 0.92 2.85 19.44
N THR A 160 1.87 3.65 19.92
CA THR A 160 2.25 4.92 19.27
C THR A 160 2.84 4.70 17.88
N SER A 161 3.63 3.63 17.70
CA SER A 161 4.26 3.30 16.42
C SER A 161 3.26 2.81 15.38
N TYR A 162 2.24 2.04 15.78
CA TYR A 162 1.12 1.72 14.90
C TYR A 162 0.31 2.96 14.52
N GLY A 163 0.07 3.86 15.47
CA GLY A 163 -0.55 5.16 15.17
C GLY A 163 0.27 5.98 14.17
N ALA A 164 1.60 6.02 14.33
CA ALA A 164 2.52 6.68 13.42
C ALA A 164 2.46 6.10 12.00
N LEU A 165 2.51 4.77 11.90
CA LEU A 165 2.39 4.05 10.63
C LEU A 165 1.06 4.36 9.94
N GLY A 166 -0.05 4.29 10.68
CA GLY A 166 -1.38 4.63 10.18
C GLY A 166 -1.48 6.08 9.69
N MET A 167 -0.91 7.03 10.44
CA MET A 167 -0.87 8.44 10.03
C MET A 167 -0.08 8.62 8.73
N VAL A 168 1.13 8.05 8.64
CA VAL A 168 1.96 8.17 7.44
C VAL A 168 1.29 7.53 6.23
N ASN A 169 0.74 6.33 6.38
CA ASN A 169 0.00 5.67 5.29
C ASN A 169 -1.25 6.46 4.88
N GLY A 170 -2.03 6.96 5.85
CA GLY A 170 -3.22 7.74 5.57
C GLY A 170 -2.91 9.06 4.86
N THR A 171 -1.94 9.82 5.39
CA THR A 171 -1.48 11.07 4.78
C THR A 171 -0.88 10.84 3.40
N ALA A 172 -0.03 9.84 3.25
CA ALA A 172 0.58 9.51 1.96
C ALA A 172 -0.48 9.09 0.93
N LYS A 173 -1.45 8.25 1.31
CA LYS A 173 -2.59 7.87 0.44
C LYS A 173 -3.44 9.06 0.02
N LEU A 174 -3.68 10.02 0.92
CA LEU A 174 -4.42 11.22 0.60
C LEU A 174 -3.69 12.06 -0.45
N PHE A 175 -2.41 12.39 -0.20
CA PHE A 175 -1.60 13.15 -1.15
C PHE A 175 -1.41 12.42 -2.48
N SER A 176 -1.13 11.12 -2.42
CA SER A 176 -0.98 10.24 -3.58
C SER A 176 -2.24 10.25 -4.44
N SER A 177 -3.40 9.98 -3.84
CA SER A 177 -4.67 9.92 -4.59
C SER A 177 -5.06 11.26 -5.19
N SER A 178 -4.85 12.36 -4.46
CA SER A 178 -5.07 13.71 -4.98
C SER A 178 -4.12 14.04 -6.13
N ALA A 179 -2.83 13.74 -5.99
CA ALA A 179 -1.84 14.00 -7.03
C ALA A 179 -2.10 13.16 -8.29
N VAL A 180 -2.32 11.85 -8.14
CA VAL A 180 -2.63 10.94 -9.26
C VAL A 180 -3.94 11.34 -9.93
N GLY A 181 -4.98 11.68 -9.17
CA GLY A 181 -6.25 12.17 -9.72
C GLY A 181 -6.11 13.49 -10.50
N LEU A 182 -5.32 14.44 -9.98
CA LEU A 182 -5.03 15.71 -10.65
C LEU A 182 -4.21 15.50 -11.93
N ILE A 183 -3.15 14.70 -11.88
CA ILE A 183 -2.31 14.40 -13.06
C ILE A 183 -3.13 13.66 -14.12
N TRP A 184 -3.99 12.73 -13.71
CA TRP A 184 -4.91 12.06 -14.62
C TRP A 184 -5.79 13.07 -15.34
N THR A 185 -6.43 13.96 -14.59
CA THR A 185 -7.43 14.90 -15.14
C THR A 185 -6.79 15.97 -16.02
N LEU A 186 -5.60 16.47 -15.63
CA LEU A 186 -4.95 17.60 -16.30
C LEU A 186 -3.99 17.20 -17.42
N ALA A 187 -3.40 16.00 -17.36
CA ALA A 187 -2.36 15.56 -18.29
C ALA A 187 -2.75 14.25 -18.99
N SER A 188 -2.67 13.11 -18.30
CA SER A 188 -3.13 11.82 -18.82
C SER A 188 -3.13 10.74 -17.74
N PRO A 189 -3.96 9.68 -17.89
CA PRO A 189 -3.90 8.51 -17.02
C PRO A 189 -2.53 7.83 -17.05
N VAL A 190 -1.89 7.74 -18.23
CA VAL A 190 -0.57 7.11 -18.39
C VAL A 190 0.48 7.80 -17.51
N LEU A 191 0.54 9.14 -17.55
CA LEU A 191 1.47 9.91 -16.73
C LEU A 191 1.16 9.77 -15.24
N ALA A 192 -0.12 9.76 -14.86
CA ALA A 192 -0.55 9.63 -13.47
C ALA A 192 -0.05 8.30 -12.85
N PHE A 193 -0.28 7.18 -13.55
CA PHE A 193 0.16 5.86 -13.10
C PHE A 193 1.67 5.65 -13.24
N ALA A 194 2.33 6.28 -14.23
CA ALA A 194 3.78 6.21 -14.36
C ALA A 194 4.49 6.95 -13.22
N VAL A 195 4.01 8.13 -12.82
CA VAL A 195 4.54 8.89 -11.67
C VAL A 195 4.33 8.09 -10.38
N ALA A 196 3.15 7.52 -10.18
CA ALA A 196 2.87 6.64 -9.05
C ALA A 196 3.84 5.45 -9.02
N GLY A 197 4.00 4.75 -10.14
CA GLY A 197 4.93 3.62 -10.24
C GLY A 197 6.38 4.01 -9.96
N GLY A 198 6.82 5.19 -10.40
CA GLY A 198 8.14 5.73 -10.10
C GLY A 198 8.35 5.99 -8.59
N LEU A 199 7.35 6.56 -7.92
CA LEU A 199 7.38 6.78 -6.46
C LEU A 199 7.38 5.45 -5.69
N MET A 200 6.54 4.49 -6.09
CA MET A 200 6.51 3.15 -5.49
C MET A 200 7.86 2.44 -5.68
N ALA A 201 8.47 2.54 -6.87
CA ALA A 201 9.80 1.99 -7.12
C ALA A 201 10.87 2.65 -6.25
N ALA A 202 10.84 3.99 -6.12
CA ALA A 202 11.76 4.72 -5.25
C ALA A 202 11.61 4.32 -3.77
N GLY A 203 10.37 4.17 -3.27
CA GLY A 203 10.08 3.67 -1.94
C GLY A 203 10.57 2.23 -1.72
N THR A 204 10.40 1.36 -2.73
CA THR A 204 10.92 0.00 -2.74
C THR A 204 12.45 -0.02 -2.63
N LEU A 205 13.15 0.81 -3.43
CA LEU A 205 14.61 0.93 -3.36
C LEU A 205 15.08 1.48 -1.99
N ALA A 206 14.39 2.46 -1.43
CA ALA A 206 14.68 2.99 -0.10
C ALA A 206 14.56 1.90 0.96
N MET A 207 13.53 1.06 0.86
CA MET A 207 13.31 -0.07 1.76
C MET A 207 14.40 -1.15 1.61
N ILE A 208 14.82 -1.47 0.38
CA ILE A 208 15.93 -2.40 0.12
C ILE A 208 17.23 -1.87 0.76
N ARG A 209 17.55 -0.59 0.56
CA ARG A 209 18.75 0.05 1.13
C ARG A 209 18.74 -0.01 2.65
N PHE A 210 17.63 0.33 3.29
CA PHE A 210 17.46 0.23 4.74
C PHE A 210 17.77 -1.18 5.25
N ARG A 211 17.25 -2.21 4.58
CA ARG A 211 17.46 -3.60 4.99
C ARG A 211 18.90 -4.08 4.77
N ALA A 212 19.54 -3.65 3.68
CA ALA A 212 20.95 -3.95 3.43
C ALA A 212 21.86 -3.39 4.54
N THR A 213 21.54 -2.22 5.11
CA THR A 213 22.34 -1.61 6.19
C THR A 213 22.14 -2.25 7.57
N THR A 214 21.12 -3.09 7.73
CA THR A 214 20.77 -3.73 9.02
C THR A 214 21.22 -5.20 9.07
N ALA A 215 21.69 -5.75 7.95
CA ALA A 215 22.17 -7.13 7.82
C ALA A 215 23.69 -7.29 8.02
N THR A 216 24.38 -6.20 8.33
CA THR A 216 25.81 -6.11 8.70
C THR A 216 25.94 -5.65 10.14
#